data_AF-A0A1T4P9C3-F1
#
_entry.id   AF-A0A1T4P9C3-F1
#
_cell.length_a   1.000
_cell.length_b   1.000
_cell.length_c   1.000
_cell.angle_alpha   90.00
_cell.angle_beta   90.00
_cell.angle_gamma   90.00
#
_symmetry.space_group_name_H-M   'P 1'
#
loop_
_entity.id
_entity.type
_entity.pdbx_description
1 polymer ?
#
loop_
_entity_poly.entity_id
_entity_poly.type
_entity_poly.pdbx_seq_one_letter_code
_entity_poly.pdbx_strand_id
1 'polypeptide(L)'
;MSKYCKVAVLLFFCSFLSWGVKGQIASNPSSMKEHSLLQLILKDQRELIDTLTSIAQGAKLTSKEDRIPEIVRNIISDGRKYLGKPYKCRGIAKWPLDCSGFLYFIYGNQGISLARTSYAMHSECKKIEQPRVGDLIFFKGTRNHRPNGVGHVAMVVEIKDGIIYMMHSSSRGIVWENFTGRKNYEKRFVSYGRVTALNTYWQNLV
;
A
#
# COMPACT_ATOMS: atom_id res chain seq x y z
N MET A 1 16.61 26.19 9.85
CA MET A 1 16.84 26.19 8.38
C MET A 1 17.01 24.75 7.92
N SER A 2 16.08 24.28 7.08
CA SER A 2 15.89 22.86 6.79
C SER A 2 17.03 22.26 5.95
N LYS A 3 17.40 21.00 6.24
CA LYS A 3 18.51 20.25 5.60
C LYS A 3 18.40 20.22 4.06
N TYR A 4 17.19 20.39 3.52
CA TYR A 4 16.90 20.45 2.08
C TYR A 4 17.46 21.70 1.37
N CYS A 5 17.65 22.81 2.09
CA CYS A 5 18.21 24.03 1.50
C CYS A 5 19.71 23.85 1.18
N LYS A 6 20.43 23.00 1.92
CA LYS A 6 21.87 22.76 1.71
C LYS A 6 22.16 21.92 0.47
N VAL A 7 21.30 20.94 0.14
CA VAL A 7 21.49 20.05 -1.03
C VAL A 7 21.17 20.77 -2.33
N ALA A 8 20.09 21.56 -2.36
CA ALA A 8 19.73 22.35 -3.55
C ALA A 8 20.79 23.43 -3.88
N VAL A 9 21.39 24.05 -2.85
CA VAL A 9 22.48 25.02 -3.01
C VAL A 9 23.75 24.36 -3.56
N LEU A 10 24.07 23.12 -3.14
CA LEU A 10 25.24 22.39 -3.63
C LEU A 10 25.13 22.02 -5.12
N LEU A 11 23.93 21.63 -5.57
CA LEU A 11 23.65 21.30 -6.97
C LEU A 11 23.67 22.55 -7.87
N PHE A 12 23.22 23.71 -7.37
CA PHE A 12 23.29 24.98 -8.10
C PHE A 12 24.74 25.46 -8.27
N PHE A 13 25.57 25.30 -7.24
CA PHE A 13 26.99 25.69 -7.29
C PHE A 13 27.81 24.82 -8.26
N CYS A 14 27.57 23.50 -8.32
CA CYS A 14 28.26 22.61 -9.28
C CYS A 14 27.95 22.96 -10.74
N SER A 15 26.71 23.37 -11.01
CA SER A 15 26.25 23.79 -12.33
C SER A 15 26.96 25.07 -12.82
N PHE A 16 27.17 26.04 -11.92
CA PHE A 16 27.82 27.32 -12.22
C PHE A 16 29.33 27.17 -12.47
N LEU A 17 30.00 26.30 -11.70
CA LEU A 17 31.41 25.96 -11.90
C LEU A 17 31.65 25.30 -13.27
N SER A 18 30.73 24.46 -13.75
CA SER A 18 30.85 23.83 -15.07
C SER A 18 30.74 24.82 -16.24
N TRP A 19 30.01 25.93 -16.09
CA TRP A 19 29.83 26.93 -17.15
C TRP A 19 31.02 27.90 -17.23
N GLY A 20 31.55 28.34 -16.09
CA GLY A 20 32.73 29.20 -16.02
C GLY A 20 33.99 28.54 -16.57
N VAL A 21 34.19 27.24 -16.29
CA VAL A 21 35.38 26.50 -16.74
C VAL A 21 35.40 26.34 -18.27
N LYS A 22 34.26 26.12 -18.95
CA LYS A 22 34.22 26.00 -20.42
C LYS A 22 34.66 27.29 -21.15
N GLY A 23 34.50 28.46 -20.53
CA GLY A 23 34.88 29.75 -21.13
C GLY A 23 36.38 30.05 -21.13
N GLN A 24 37.15 29.53 -20.16
CA GLN A 24 38.59 29.83 -20.03
C GLN A 24 39.51 28.86 -20.80
N ILE A 25 38.95 27.74 -21.26
CA ILE A 25 39.68 26.63 -21.88
C ILE A 25 40.10 26.93 -23.35
N ALA A 26 39.38 27.82 -24.03
CA ALA A 26 39.56 28.02 -25.47
C ALA A 26 40.78 28.88 -25.86
N SER A 27 41.56 29.42 -24.90
CA SER A 27 42.56 30.46 -25.19
C SER A 27 44.04 30.12 -24.93
N ASN A 28 44.41 28.91 -24.46
CA ASN A 28 45.84 28.60 -24.16
C ASN A 28 46.22 27.10 -24.29
N PRO A 29 47.19 26.70 -25.15
CA PRO A 29 47.49 25.29 -25.47
C PRO A 29 48.46 24.55 -24.51
N SER A 30 49.02 25.19 -23.47
CA SER A 30 49.79 24.50 -22.42
C SER A 30 48.91 23.70 -21.42
N SER A 31 47.60 23.72 -21.62
CA SER A 31 46.56 23.24 -20.70
C SER A 31 46.22 21.75 -20.82
N MET A 32 46.82 20.96 -21.73
CA MET A 32 46.39 19.57 -21.97
C MET A 32 46.45 18.64 -20.74
N LYS A 33 47.43 18.82 -19.84
CA LYS A 33 47.52 18.01 -18.60
C LYS A 33 46.50 18.46 -17.55
N GLU A 34 46.28 19.76 -17.42
CA GLU A 34 45.23 20.34 -16.55
C GLU A 34 43.83 19.97 -17.06
N HIS A 35 43.65 19.91 -18.37
CA HIS A 35 42.45 19.42 -19.02
C HIS A 35 42.13 17.98 -18.67
N SER A 36 43.12 17.10 -18.74
CA SER A 36 42.92 15.68 -18.40
C SER A 36 42.54 15.51 -16.93
N LEU A 37 43.14 16.29 -16.01
CA LEU A 37 42.80 16.27 -14.59
C LEU A 37 41.40 16.83 -14.31
N LEU A 38 41.03 17.94 -14.95
CA LEU A 38 39.69 18.51 -14.82
C LEU A 38 38.61 17.56 -15.36
N GLN A 39 38.87 16.84 -16.45
CA GLN A 39 37.94 15.84 -16.97
C GLN A 39 37.77 14.65 -16.01
N LEU A 40 38.85 14.22 -15.34
CA LEU A 40 38.77 13.18 -14.31
C LEU A 40 37.92 13.63 -13.12
N ILE A 41 38.17 14.84 -12.60
CA ILE A 41 37.43 15.39 -11.46
C ILE A 41 35.95 15.55 -11.81
N LEU A 42 35.62 16.03 -13.02
CA LEU A 42 34.24 16.17 -13.47
C LEU A 42 33.52 14.82 -13.67
N LYS A 43 34.24 13.76 -14.04
CA LYS A 43 33.69 12.41 -14.19
C LYS A 43 33.36 11.81 -12.81
N ASP A 44 34.26 11.95 -11.85
CA ASP A 44 34.08 11.46 -10.48
C ASP A 44 32.90 12.16 -9.77
N GLN A 45 32.75 13.47 -9.98
CA GLN A 45 31.61 14.24 -9.47
C GLN A 45 30.27 13.79 -10.08
N ARG A 46 30.25 13.34 -11.35
CA ARG A 46 29.03 12.83 -11.99
C ARG A 46 28.56 11.50 -11.40
N GLU A 47 29.48 10.56 -11.16
CA GLU A 47 29.11 9.27 -10.55
C GLU A 47 28.53 9.45 -9.15
N LEU A 48 29.06 10.42 -8.39
CA LEU A 48 28.51 10.83 -7.09
C LEU A 48 27.10 11.42 -7.22
N ILE A 49 26.87 12.29 -8.19
CA ILE A 49 25.54 12.90 -8.43
C ILE A 49 24.53 11.84 -8.88
N ASP A 50 24.92 10.92 -9.74
CA ASP A 50 24.04 9.84 -10.21
C ASP A 50 23.64 8.91 -9.06
N THR A 51 24.61 8.56 -8.21
CA THR A 51 24.35 7.74 -7.00
C THR A 51 23.41 8.45 -6.03
N LEU A 52 23.64 9.74 -5.77
CA LEU A 52 22.77 10.55 -4.90
C LEU A 52 21.37 10.72 -5.49
N THR A 53 21.26 10.82 -6.82
CA THR A 53 19.99 10.92 -7.53
C THR A 53 19.20 9.62 -7.44
N SER A 54 19.86 8.46 -7.59
CA SER A 54 19.25 7.14 -7.36
C SER A 54 18.82 6.93 -5.91
N ILE A 55 19.60 7.36 -4.92
CA ILE A 55 19.21 7.30 -3.51
C ILE A 55 18.02 8.22 -3.23
N ALA A 56 18.02 9.44 -3.75
CA ALA A 56 16.92 10.38 -3.59
C ALA A 56 15.64 9.90 -4.28
N GLN A 57 15.76 9.26 -5.45
CA GLN A 57 14.63 8.62 -6.13
C GLN A 57 14.15 7.38 -5.39
N GLY A 58 15.04 6.55 -4.85
CA GLY A 58 14.68 5.42 -3.96
C GLY A 58 13.95 5.88 -2.69
N ALA A 59 14.36 7.00 -2.09
CA ALA A 59 13.70 7.61 -0.94
C ALA A 59 12.38 8.32 -1.31
N LYS A 60 12.20 8.75 -2.57
CA LYS A 60 10.97 9.38 -3.08
C LYS A 60 9.98 8.35 -3.64
N LEU A 61 10.45 7.15 -3.93
CA LEU A 61 9.68 6.00 -4.42
C LEU A 61 9.01 5.19 -3.31
N THR A 62 9.19 5.54 -2.03
CA THR A 62 8.29 5.06 -0.96
C THR A 62 6.93 5.76 -1.12
N SER A 63 6.19 5.30 -2.12
CA SER A 63 4.85 5.73 -2.46
C SER A 63 3.90 5.40 -1.31
N LYS A 64 2.69 5.98 -1.33
CA LYS A 64 1.70 5.81 -0.25
C LYS A 64 1.35 4.34 0.02
N GLU A 65 1.50 3.47 -0.99
CA GLU A 65 1.39 2.01 -0.94
C GLU A 65 2.52 1.31 -0.16
N ASP A 66 3.71 1.90 -0.03
CA ASP A 66 4.85 1.33 0.72
C ASP A 66 4.68 1.45 2.24
N ARG A 67 3.59 2.08 2.70
CA ARG A 67 3.19 2.15 4.12
C ARG A 67 2.13 1.12 4.50
N ILE A 68 1.94 0.06 3.72
CA ILE A 68 1.08 -1.07 4.12
C ILE A 68 1.96 -2.13 4.80
N PRO A 69 1.65 -2.54 6.05
CA PRO A 69 2.41 -3.57 6.74
C PRO A 69 2.50 -4.87 5.93
N GLU A 70 3.66 -5.54 5.99
CA GLU A 70 3.90 -6.76 5.23
C GLU A 70 2.85 -7.85 5.48
N ILE A 71 2.46 -8.03 6.74
CA ILE A 71 1.39 -8.98 7.10
C ILE A 71 0.09 -8.69 6.35
N VAL A 72 -0.29 -7.41 6.18
CA VAL A 72 -1.50 -7.03 5.45
C VAL A 72 -1.34 -7.31 3.96
N ARG A 73 -0.15 -7.05 3.38
CA ARG A 73 0.17 -7.42 1.99
C ARG A 73 0.07 -8.93 1.78
N ASN A 74 0.52 -9.73 2.76
CA ASN A 74 0.45 -11.19 2.70
C ASN A 74 -1.01 -11.69 2.78
N ILE A 75 -1.85 -11.12 3.65
CA ILE A 75 -3.29 -11.44 3.70
C ILE A 75 -3.95 -11.19 2.33
N ILE A 76 -3.64 -10.05 1.70
CA ILE A 76 -4.18 -9.71 0.38
C ILE A 76 -3.66 -10.67 -0.69
N SER A 77 -2.37 -10.99 -0.66
CA SER A 77 -1.76 -11.97 -1.57
C SER A 77 -2.39 -13.35 -1.45
N ASP A 78 -2.65 -13.80 -0.21
CA ASP A 78 -3.37 -15.04 0.04
C ASP A 78 -4.78 -15.00 -0.52
N GLY A 79 -5.51 -13.90 -0.32
CA GLY A 79 -6.84 -13.72 -0.89
C GLY A 79 -6.86 -13.78 -2.43
N ARG A 80 -5.85 -13.19 -3.09
CA ARG A 80 -5.72 -13.19 -4.56
C ARG A 80 -5.66 -14.59 -5.16
N LYS A 81 -5.05 -15.57 -4.46
CA LYS A 81 -4.95 -16.97 -4.92
C LYS A 81 -6.31 -17.63 -5.14
N TYR A 82 -7.36 -17.11 -4.51
CA TYR A 82 -8.70 -17.69 -4.53
C TYR A 82 -9.72 -16.90 -5.35
N LEU A 83 -9.30 -15.83 -6.05
CA LEU A 83 -10.18 -15.08 -6.93
C LEU A 83 -10.86 -16.00 -7.96
N GLY A 84 -12.16 -15.78 -8.19
CA GLY A 84 -12.99 -16.58 -9.08
C GLY A 84 -13.50 -17.90 -8.49
N LYS A 85 -13.01 -18.35 -7.32
CA LYS A 85 -13.56 -19.55 -6.67
C LYS A 85 -15.01 -19.33 -6.25
N PRO A 86 -15.91 -20.32 -6.40
CA PRO A 86 -17.32 -20.17 -6.03
C PRO A 86 -17.54 -19.87 -4.55
N TYR A 87 -18.66 -19.21 -4.25
CA TYR A 87 -19.13 -19.03 -2.88
C TYR A 87 -19.23 -20.37 -2.16
N LYS A 88 -18.79 -20.44 -0.90
CA LYS A 88 -18.79 -21.68 -0.10
C LYS A 88 -18.00 -22.83 -0.76
N CYS A 89 -16.98 -22.53 -1.57
CA CYS A 89 -16.08 -23.56 -2.07
C CYS A 89 -15.47 -24.35 -0.90
N ARG A 90 -15.29 -25.66 -1.13
CA ARG A 90 -14.79 -26.65 -0.15
C ARG A 90 -13.49 -27.26 -0.66
N GLY A 91 -12.75 -27.94 0.22
CA GLY A 91 -11.50 -28.63 -0.13
C GLY A 91 -10.23 -27.78 0.01
N ILE A 92 -10.38 -26.46 0.22
CA ILE A 92 -9.26 -25.54 0.49
C ILE A 92 -9.04 -25.37 2.01
N ALA A 93 -10.14 -25.31 2.76
CA ALA A 93 -10.14 -25.21 4.21
C ALA A 93 -11.11 -26.26 4.79
N LYS A 94 -10.99 -26.51 6.11
CA LYS A 94 -11.87 -27.42 6.85
C LYS A 94 -13.35 -26.97 6.81
N TRP A 95 -13.61 -25.70 6.54
CA TRP A 95 -14.95 -25.10 6.40
C TRP A 95 -15.15 -24.48 5.01
N PRO A 96 -16.41 -24.24 4.60
CA PRO A 96 -16.69 -23.54 3.35
C PRO A 96 -16.16 -22.10 3.36
N LEU A 97 -15.59 -21.64 2.24
CA LEU A 97 -15.20 -20.23 2.06
C LEU A 97 -16.42 -19.37 1.70
N ASP A 98 -17.33 -19.20 2.66
CA ASP A 98 -18.33 -18.12 2.63
C ASP A 98 -17.69 -16.76 2.97
N CYS A 99 -18.47 -15.67 3.06
CA CYS A 99 -17.93 -14.33 3.26
C CYS A 99 -16.99 -14.23 4.48
N SER A 100 -17.49 -14.61 5.66
CA SER A 100 -16.70 -14.65 6.88
C SER A 100 -15.67 -15.80 6.91
N GLY A 101 -15.95 -16.95 6.30
CA GLY A 101 -15.06 -18.11 6.29
C GLY A 101 -13.82 -17.90 5.43
N PHE A 102 -13.98 -17.15 4.34
CA PHE A 102 -12.89 -16.68 3.51
C PHE A 102 -11.95 -15.76 4.29
N LEU A 103 -12.49 -14.73 4.95
CA LEU A 103 -11.68 -13.80 5.75
C LEU A 103 -11.02 -14.51 6.95
N TYR A 104 -11.78 -15.35 7.67
CA TYR A 104 -11.26 -16.19 8.75
C TYR A 104 -10.06 -17.02 8.28
N PHE A 105 -10.14 -17.60 7.08
CA PHE A 105 -9.08 -18.42 6.53
C PHE A 105 -7.83 -17.61 6.16
N ILE A 106 -7.95 -16.52 5.39
CA ILE A 106 -6.77 -15.77 4.93
C ILE A 106 -6.09 -14.98 6.05
N TYR A 107 -6.84 -14.49 7.05
CA TYR A 107 -6.24 -13.88 8.25
C TYR A 107 -5.58 -14.95 9.13
N GLY A 108 -6.23 -16.12 9.26
CA GLY A 108 -5.70 -17.25 10.02
C GLY A 108 -4.38 -17.79 9.48
N ASN A 109 -4.18 -17.80 8.16
CA ASN A 109 -2.91 -18.17 7.53
C ASN A 109 -1.73 -17.26 7.95
N GLN A 110 -2.04 -16.03 8.38
CA GLN A 110 -1.07 -15.05 8.88
C GLN A 110 -1.07 -14.97 10.41
N GLY A 111 -1.66 -15.96 11.09
CA GLY A 111 -1.71 -16.03 12.56
C GLY A 111 -2.71 -15.06 13.20
N ILE A 112 -3.58 -14.40 12.43
CA ILE A 112 -4.58 -13.48 12.97
C ILE A 112 -5.92 -14.21 13.14
N SER A 113 -6.32 -14.39 14.40
CA SER A 113 -7.61 -14.97 14.72
C SER A 113 -8.73 -13.94 14.54
N LEU A 114 -9.74 -14.30 13.75
CA LEU A 114 -11.01 -13.58 13.66
C LEU A 114 -12.14 -14.49 14.18
N ALA A 115 -13.24 -13.93 14.66
CA ALA A 115 -14.43 -14.74 14.89
C ALA A 115 -14.92 -15.42 13.59
N ARG A 116 -15.54 -16.60 13.70
CA ARG A 116 -15.98 -17.35 12.50
C ARG A 116 -17.14 -16.69 11.76
N THR A 117 -17.99 -15.91 12.41
CA THR A 117 -19.19 -15.32 11.80
C THR A 117 -19.02 -13.83 11.56
N SER A 118 -19.59 -13.29 10.48
CA SER A 118 -19.52 -11.85 10.16
C SER A 118 -20.07 -10.96 11.27
N TYR A 119 -21.08 -11.43 12.00
CA TYR A 119 -21.66 -10.72 13.14
C TYR A 119 -20.67 -10.64 14.31
N ALA A 120 -20.05 -11.76 14.67
CA ALA A 120 -19.09 -11.79 15.76
C ALA A 120 -17.82 -10.99 15.39
N MET A 121 -17.36 -11.07 14.13
CA MET A 121 -16.28 -10.21 13.63
C MET A 121 -16.61 -8.73 13.80
N HIS A 122 -17.84 -8.32 13.50
CA HIS A 122 -18.29 -6.94 13.69
C HIS A 122 -18.26 -6.52 15.17
N SER A 123 -18.65 -7.41 16.08
CA SER A 123 -18.65 -7.14 17.52
C SER A 123 -17.23 -7.06 18.11
N GLU A 124 -16.26 -7.79 17.55
CA GLU A 124 -14.86 -7.80 18.02
C GLU A 124 -14.02 -6.68 17.40
N CYS A 125 -14.37 -6.22 16.19
CA CYS A 125 -13.65 -5.15 15.51
C CYS A 125 -13.94 -3.79 16.14
N LYS A 126 -12.91 -2.93 16.19
CA LYS A 126 -13.09 -1.53 16.59
C LYS A 126 -13.78 -0.77 15.45
N LYS A 127 -14.98 -0.24 15.68
CA LYS A 127 -15.66 0.63 14.72
C LYS A 127 -14.81 1.86 14.39
N ILE A 128 -14.72 2.20 13.10
CA ILE A 128 -13.92 3.31 12.59
C ILE A 128 -14.66 4.04 11.46
N GLU A 129 -14.27 5.29 11.21
CA GLU A 129 -14.84 6.12 10.14
C GLU A 129 -13.96 6.13 8.89
N GLN A 130 -12.64 6.11 9.07
CA GLN A 130 -11.65 6.15 7.99
C GLN A 130 -10.95 4.79 7.88
N PRO A 131 -11.36 3.95 6.90
CA PRO A 131 -10.76 2.64 6.71
C PRO A 131 -9.36 2.75 6.13
N ARG A 132 -8.56 1.74 6.41
CA ARG A 132 -7.25 1.48 5.81
C ARG A 132 -7.28 0.11 5.14
N VAL A 133 -6.26 -0.17 4.33
CA VAL A 133 -6.07 -1.50 3.76
C VAL A 133 -5.97 -2.55 4.88
N GLY A 134 -6.66 -3.68 4.76
CA GLY A 134 -6.77 -4.70 5.80
C GLY A 134 -7.83 -4.44 6.87
N ASP A 135 -8.55 -3.31 6.85
CA ASP A 135 -9.77 -3.13 7.65
C ASP A 135 -10.95 -3.86 7.00
N LEU A 136 -12.00 -4.13 7.78
CA LEU A 136 -13.20 -4.84 7.33
C LEU A 136 -14.34 -3.87 7.01
N ILE A 137 -15.16 -4.22 6.03
CA ILE A 137 -16.40 -3.54 5.65
C ILE A 137 -17.57 -4.46 5.97
N PHE A 138 -18.51 -4.00 6.79
CA PHE A 138 -19.66 -4.77 7.21
C PHE A 138 -20.94 -4.31 6.51
N PHE A 139 -21.76 -5.29 6.13
CA PHE A 139 -23.00 -5.04 5.41
C PHE A 139 -24.19 -5.80 6.03
N LYS A 140 -25.38 -5.26 5.81
CA LYS A 140 -26.63 -5.95 6.09
C LYS A 140 -26.76 -7.21 5.25
N GLY A 141 -27.32 -8.28 5.81
CA GLY A 141 -27.63 -9.50 5.06
C GLY A 141 -28.70 -9.26 3.99
N THR A 142 -28.72 -10.08 2.93
CA THR A 142 -29.77 -10.00 1.89
C THR A 142 -31.13 -10.45 2.42
N ARG A 143 -31.15 -11.35 3.42
CA ARG A 143 -32.34 -11.69 4.21
C ARG A 143 -32.20 -11.05 5.59
N ASN A 144 -33.10 -10.14 5.92
CA ASN A 144 -33.06 -9.19 7.06
C ASN A 144 -33.23 -9.82 8.46
N HIS A 145 -32.69 -11.02 8.73
CA HIS A 145 -33.04 -11.79 9.94
C HIS A 145 -31.87 -12.05 10.91
N ARG A 146 -30.84 -11.20 10.94
CA ARG A 146 -29.70 -11.40 11.86
C ARG A 146 -29.66 -10.36 12.99
N PRO A 147 -29.29 -10.77 14.22
CA PRO A 147 -29.04 -9.83 15.31
C PRO A 147 -27.99 -8.80 14.86
N ASN A 148 -28.16 -7.52 15.23
CA ASN A 148 -27.38 -6.35 14.80
C ASN A 148 -27.35 -6.05 13.29
N GLY A 149 -28.13 -6.76 12.47
CA GLY A 149 -28.29 -6.50 11.04
C GLY A 149 -27.14 -6.98 10.15
N VAL A 150 -25.94 -7.25 10.67
CA VAL A 150 -24.77 -7.67 9.88
C VAL A 150 -24.94 -9.09 9.34
N GLY A 151 -24.86 -9.24 8.01
CA GLY A 151 -24.97 -10.53 7.33
C GLY A 151 -23.98 -10.76 6.20
N HIS A 152 -23.09 -9.79 5.93
CA HIS A 152 -22.02 -9.93 4.96
C HIS A 152 -20.80 -9.09 5.37
N VAL A 153 -19.61 -9.50 4.95
CA VAL A 153 -18.35 -8.85 5.29
C VAL A 153 -17.40 -8.88 4.09
N ALA A 154 -16.59 -7.85 3.96
CA ALA A 154 -15.50 -7.72 3.00
C ALA A 154 -14.25 -7.15 3.67
N MET A 155 -13.10 -7.32 3.03
CA MET A 155 -11.84 -6.70 3.45
C MET A 155 -11.47 -5.58 2.48
N VAL A 156 -11.01 -4.45 2.99
CA VAL A 156 -10.43 -3.36 2.18
C VAL A 156 -9.07 -3.82 1.65
N VAL A 157 -8.88 -3.78 0.34
CA VAL A 157 -7.65 -4.27 -0.30
C VAL A 157 -6.84 -3.19 -0.99
N GLU A 158 -7.46 -2.06 -1.32
CA GLU A 158 -6.81 -0.92 -1.95
C GLU A 158 -7.66 0.34 -1.74
N ILE A 159 -7.02 1.49 -1.57
CA ILE A 159 -7.68 2.80 -1.52
C ILE A 159 -6.93 3.73 -2.46
N LYS A 160 -7.51 4.00 -3.62
CA LYS A 160 -6.89 4.79 -4.68
C LYS A 160 -7.81 5.91 -5.12
N ASP A 161 -7.34 7.15 -5.09
CA ASP A 161 -8.09 8.33 -5.51
C ASP A 161 -9.47 8.47 -4.83
N GLY A 162 -9.56 8.11 -3.54
CA GLY A 162 -10.81 8.11 -2.76
C GLY A 162 -11.74 6.92 -3.05
N ILE A 163 -11.37 6.04 -3.96
CA ILE A 163 -12.10 4.82 -4.30
C ILE A 163 -11.57 3.67 -3.45
N ILE A 164 -12.48 3.01 -2.74
CA ILE A 164 -12.18 1.82 -1.93
C ILE A 164 -12.46 0.59 -2.78
N TYR A 165 -11.45 -0.27 -2.90
CA TYR A 165 -11.62 -1.61 -3.43
C TYR A 165 -11.65 -2.61 -2.28
N MET A 166 -12.50 -3.61 -2.44
CA MET A 166 -12.72 -4.65 -1.43
C MET A 166 -12.61 -6.04 -2.05
N MET A 167 -12.24 -7.00 -1.21
CA MET A 167 -12.25 -8.41 -1.53
C MET A 167 -13.18 -9.17 -0.59
N HIS A 168 -14.00 -10.06 -1.15
CA HIS A 168 -14.93 -10.88 -0.39
C HIS A 168 -15.38 -12.14 -1.15
N SER A 169 -15.92 -13.11 -0.42
CA SER A 169 -16.67 -14.23 -1.01
C SER A 169 -18.16 -13.89 -1.06
N SER A 170 -18.71 -13.69 -2.25
CA SER A 170 -20.11 -13.31 -2.49
C SER A 170 -20.84 -14.37 -3.33
N SER A 171 -22.12 -14.16 -3.67
CA SER A 171 -22.86 -15.05 -4.59
C SER A 171 -22.20 -15.21 -5.97
N ARG A 172 -21.30 -14.31 -6.36
CA ARG A 172 -20.51 -14.39 -7.60
C ARG A 172 -19.14 -15.06 -7.42
N GLY A 173 -18.88 -15.62 -6.23
CA GLY A 173 -17.57 -16.14 -5.85
C GLY A 173 -16.70 -15.12 -5.13
N ILE A 174 -15.43 -15.47 -4.98
CA ILE A 174 -14.40 -14.61 -4.40
C ILE A 174 -13.98 -13.57 -5.43
N VAL A 175 -14.26 -12.30 -5.15
CA VAL A 175 -14.06 -11.20 -6.09
C VAL A 175 -13.32 -10.04 -5.45
N TRP A 176 -12.60 -9.30 -6.29
CA TRP A 176 -11.99 -7.99 -6.00
C TRP A 176 -12.79 -6.95 -6.77
N GLU A 177 -13.35 -5.94 -6.10
CA GLU A 177 -14.15 -4.93 -6.79
C GLU A 177 -14.25 -3.60 -6.05
N ASN A 178 -14.68 -2.59 -6.79
CA ASN A 178 -14.95 -1.25 -6.27
C ASN A 178 -16.19 -1.26 -5.35
N PHE A 179 -16.05 -0.74 -4.14
CA PHE A 179 -17.12 -0.46 -3.19
C PHE A 179 -17.73 0.95 -3.38
N THR A 180 -16.89 2.00 -3.48
CA THR A 180 -17.30 3.40 -3.54
C THR A 180 -18.21 3.69 -4.75
N GLY A 181 -19.38 4.31 -4.52
CA GLY A 181 -20.34 4.69 -5.56
C GLY A 181 -21.23 3.53 -6.03
N ARG A 182 -21.13 2.34 -5.42
CA ARG A 182 -21.98 1.19 -5.77
C ARG A 182 -23.24 1.16 -4.89
N LYS A 183 -24.36 1.62 -5.46
CA LYS A 183 -25.68 1.68 -4.80
C LYS A 183 -26.06 0.40 -4.04
N ASN A 184 -25.78 -0.78 -4.60
CA ASN A 184 -26.14 -2.06 -3.96
C ASN A 184 -25.35 -2.33 -2.67
N TYR A 185 -24.12 -1.82 -2.57
CA TYR A 185 -23.30 -1.92 -1.38
C TYR A 185 -23.61 -0.81 -0.39
N GLU A 186 -23.74 0.43 -0.85
CA GLU A 186 -24.05 1.60 -0.01
C GLU A 186 -25.37 1.44 0.75
N LYS A 187 -26.43 0.94 0.09
CA LYS A 187 -27.72 0.66 0.74
C LYS A 187 -27.64 -0.34 1.91
N ARG A 188 -26.62 -1.21 1.87
CA ARG A 188 -26.42 -2.28 2.85
C ARG A 188 -25.27 -1.98 3.79
N PHE A 189 -24.51 -0.91 3.58
CA PHE A 189 -23.36 -0.57 4.42
C PHE A 189 -23.80 -0.38 5.88
N VAL A 190 -23.02 -0.94 6.80
CA VAL A 190 -23.25 -0.83 8.25
C VAL A 190 -22.14 -0.02 8.89
N SER A 191 -20.89 -0.44 8.70
CA SER A 191 -19.72 0.17 9.32
C SER A 191 -18.43 -0.35 8.69
N TYR A 192 -17.35 0.39 8.92
CA TYR A 192 -16.01 -0.17 8.86
C TYR A 192 -15.59 -0.65 10.25
N GLY A 193 -14.78 -1.70 10.30
CA GLY A 193 -14.19 -2.19 11.54
C GLY A 193 -12.72 -2.54 11.39
N ARG A 194 -11.93 -2.07 12.36
CA ARG A 194 -10.50 -2.35 12.45
C ARG A 194 -10.25 -3.62 13.25
N VAL A 195 -9.50 -4.53 12.64
CA VAL A 195 -8.99 -5.73 13.31
C VAL A 195 -7.91 -5.30 14.30
N THR A 196 -8.19 -5.42 15.60
CA THR A 196 -7.33 -4.88 16.66
C THR A 196 -5.92 -5.48 16.64
N ALA A 197 -5.80 -6.77 16.28
CA ALA A 197 -4.52 -7.46 16.12
C ALA A 197 -3.61 -6.82 15.05
N LEU A 198 -4.15 -6.08 14.09
CA LEU A 198 -3.36 -5.38 13.08
C LEU A 198 -2.74 -4.06 13.59
N ASN A 199 -3.23 -3.50 14.70
CA ASN A 199 -2.82 -2.16 15.15
C ASN A 199 -1.31 -2.04 15.38
N THR A 200 -0.68 -3.05 15.99
CA THR A 200 0.76 -3.07 16.28
C THR A 200 1.59 -2.93 15.01
N TYR A 201 1.15 -3.55 13.90
CA TYR A 201 1.87 -3.50 12.63
C TYR A 201 1.77 -2.14 11.93
N TRP A 202 0.68 -1.41 12.18
CA TRP A 202 0.52 -0.04 11.67
C TRP A 202 1.26 1.00 12.51
N GLN A 203 1.53 0.73 13.80
CA GLN A 203 2.29 1.61 14.68
C GLN A 203 3.79 1.56 14.42
N ASN A 204 4.31 0.42 13.95
CA ASN A 204 5.74 0.21 13.68
C ASN A 204 6.22 0.81 12.33
N LEU A 205 5.36 1.55 11.62
CA LEU A 205 5.67 2.23 10.36
C LEU A 205 5.93 3.74 10.53
N VAL A 206 6.07 4.20 11.78
CA VAL A 206 6.32 5.60 12.17
C VAL A 206 7.79 5.78 12.53
#